data_AF-A0A1U7CNL9-F1
#
_entry.id   AF-A0A1U7CNL9-F1
#
_cell.length_a   1.000
_cell.length_b   1.000
_cell.length_c   1.000
_cell.angle_alpha   90.00
_cell.angle_beta   90.00
_cell.angle_gamma   90.00
#
_symmetry.space_group_name_H-M   'P 1'
#
loop_
_entity.id
_entity.type
_entity.pdbx_description
1 polymer ?
#
loop_
_entity_poly.entity_id
_entity_poly.type
_entity_poly.pdbx_seq_one_letter_code
_entity_poly.pdbx_strand_id
1 'polypeptide(L)'
;MIRPNPDAAGRYLIVQGRHRLYAKKTVLKEDVIEARVSEDMDETDAEMAMLSENLWRNPLTRAQHFITLRKWSEHYQAKRTGKIGPGATGSKASAEKKAKAKAQASDSFTSNRAAAPAIVEEPSSTGLDAMVAALTGKSLASARRVLRIARSFDTEQLEALEQMQVTQGDMTRLAKIKDEHKRGEVVNLIAAGMEVEDALKRIMGEAAPTPADGKSRETREAEAAKADAGKDSLDDEAWFTEFCGQKAAMLKNPAKYKADAILFRKLAQIRQTFRTNSKKPLKVAKKAGAAGPFLELASGVASVSHPKEWLVCKKCKGAGMTRGSECKNCQGGGYLVTHQERH
;
A
#
# COMPACT_ATOMS: atom_id res chain seq x y z
N MET A 1 9.86 -14.44 -25.79
CA MET A 1 10.75 -13.61 -26.62
C MET A 1 12.17 -13.98 -26.27
N ILE A 2 12.98 -14.20 -27.28
CA ILE A 2 14.38 -14.60 -27.14
C ILE A 2 15.27 -13.69 -27.98
N ARG A 3 16.55 -13.62 -27.64
CA ARG A 3 17.58 -12.97 -28.45
C ARG A 3 18.73 -13.92 -28.71
N PRO A 4 19.50 -13.74 -29.79
CA PRO A 4 20.74 -14.50 -30.01
C PRO A 4 21.69 -14.37 -28.81
N ASN A 5 22.39 -15.45 -28.45
CA ASN A 5 23.42 -15.42 -27.44
C ASN A 5 24.73 -14.90 -28.05
N PRO A 6 25.28 -13.75 -27.61
CA PRO A 6 26.52 -13.23 -28.15
C PRO A 6 27.72 -14.15 -27.90
N ASP A 7 27.69 -14.94 -26.82
CA ASP A 7 28.79 -15.81 -26.42
C ASP A 7 28.74 -17.20 -27.07
N ALA A 8 27.62 -17.56 -27.71
CA ALA A 8 27.42 -18.89 -28.27
C ALA A 8 26.51 -18.86 -29.51
N ALA A 9 27.13 -18.90 -30.70
CA ALA A 9 26.42 -18.96 -31.97
C ALA A 9 25.42 -20.14 -32.03
N GLY A 10 24.24 -19.88 -32.58
CA GLY A 10 23.15 -20.86 -32.65
C GLY A 10 22.40 -21.10 -31.33
N ARG A 11 22.80 -20.44 -30.23
CA ARG A 11 22.04 -20.45 -28.97
C ARG A 11 21.29 -19.14 -28.77
N TYR A 12 20.24 -19.21 -27.97
CA TYR A 12 19.37 -18.07 -27.67
C TYR A 12 19.24 -17.86 -26.16
N LEU A 13 19.14 -16.61 -25.76
CA LEU A 13 18.82 -16.18 -24.39
C LEU A 13 17.34 -15.84 -24.27
N ILE A 14 16.71 -16.29 -23.20
CA ILE A 14 15.30 -15.98 -22.92
C ILE A 14 15.24 -14.61 -22.28
N VAL A 15 14.57 -13.69 -22.97
CA VAL A 15 14.37 -12.32 -22.50
C VAL A 15 13.03 -12.18 -21.80
N GLN A 16 11.98 -12.75 -22.42
CA GLN A 16 10.65 -12.80 -21.81
C GLN A 16 9.97 -14.15 -21.99
N GLY A 17 9.12 -14.51 -21.04
CA GLY A 17 8.28 -15.70 -21.06
C GLY A 17 8.89 -16.89 -20.32
N ARG A 18 9.72 -16.66 -19.30
CA ARG A 18 10.37 -17.76 -18.54
C ARG A 18 9.35 -18.74 -17.94
N HIS A 19 8.24 -18.24 -17.40
CA HIS A 19 7.17 -19.10 -16.88
C HIS A 19 6.43 -19.85 -17.99
N ARG A 20 6.19 -19.20 -19.15
CA ARG A 20 5.58 -19.87 -20.31
C ARG A 20 6.47 -20.99 -20.82
N LEU A 21 7.78 -20.76 -20.87
CA LEU A 21 8.76 -21.78 -21.22
C LEU A 21 8.74 -22.93 -20.21
N TYR A 22 8.76 -22.64 -18.91
CA TYR A 22 8.67 -23.66 -17.86
C TYR A 22 7.37 -24.48 -17.99
N ALA A 23 6.23 -23.82 -18.17
CA ALA A 23 4.95 -24.50 -18.32
C ALA A 23 4.94 -25.42 -19.56
N LYS A 24 5.34 -24.91 -20.73
CA LYS A 24 5.38 -25.69 -21.97
C LYS A 24 6.38 -26.85 -21.89
N LYS A 25 7.59 -26.60 -21.39
CA LYS A 25 8.66 -27.59 -21.33
C LYS A 25 8.45 -28.64 -20.23
N THR A 26 8.14 -28.21 -19.01
CA THR A 26 8.12 -29.08 -17.83
C THR A 26 6.75 -29.68 -17.58
N VAL A 27 5.68 -28.91 -17.75
CA VAL A 27 4.31 -29.37 -17.46
C VAL A 27 3.69 -30.05 -18.68
N LEU A 28 3.73 -29.39 -19.83
CA LEU A 28 3.12 -29.90 -21.07
C LEU A 28 4.05 -30.84 -21.85
N LYS A 29 5.34 -30.86 -21.53
CA LYS A 29 6.37 -31.68 -22.20
C LYS A 29 6.39 -31.47 -23.72
N GLU A 30 6.20 -30.22 -24.15
CA GLU A 30 6.36 -29.86 -25.56
C GLU A 30 7.85 -29.88 -25.94
N ASP A 31 8.21 -30.62 -26.99
CA ASP A 31 9.58 -30.68 -27.51
C ASP A 31 9.95 -29.42 -28.32
N VAL A 32 8.96 -28.78 -28.92
CA VAL A 32 9.11 -27.57 -29.74
C VAL A 32 8.27 -26.45 -29.17
N ILE A 33 8.92 -25.32 -28.88
CA ILE A 33 8.28 -24.15 -28.26
C ILE A 33 8.47 -22.95 -29.18
N GLU A 34 7.36 -22.46 -29.75
CA GLU A 34 7.36 -21.25 -30.55
C GLU A 34 7.84 -20.04 -29.75
N ALA A 35 8.81 -19.31 -30.31
CA ALA A 35 9.38 -18.12 -29.71
C ALA A 35 9.60 -17.04 -30.77
N ARG A 36 9.33 -15.79 -30.40
CA ARG A 36 9.71 -14.62 -31.20
C ARG A 36 11.17 -14.27 -30.92
N VAL A 37 12.00 -14.30 -31.95
CA VAL A 37 13.39 -13.83 -31.93
C VAL A 37 13.39 -12.32 -32.15
N SER A 38 14.18 -11.59 -31.38
CA SER A 38 14.50 -10.18 -31.63
C SER A 38 15.99 -10.09 -31.92
N GLU A 39 16.35 -9.93 -33.19
CA GLU A 39 17.75 -9.97 -33.66
C GLU A 39 18.52 -8.72 -33.21
N ASP A 40 17.88 -7.56 -33.29
CA ASP A 40 18.49 -6.26 -32.96
C ASP A 40 18.38 -5.87 -31.47
N MET A 41 18.11 -6.83 -30.59
CA MET A 41 17.89 -6.53 -29.16
C MET A 41 19.22 -6.41 -28.41
N ASP A 42 19.59 -5.16 -28.11
CA ASP A 42 20.74 -4.88 -27.26
C ASP A 42 20.54 -5.38 -25.81
N GLU A 43 21.62 -5.39 -25.01
CA GLU A 43 21.59 -5.87 -23.62
C GLU A 43 20.68 -5.04 -22.72
N THR A 44 20.62 -3.73 -22.95
CA THR A 44 19.77 -2.83 -22.17
C THR A 44 18.28 -3.09 -22.45
N ASP A 45 17.91 -3.35 -23.70
CA ASP A 45 16.57 -3.74 -24.10
C ASP A 45 16.17 -5.09 -23.50
N ALA A 46 17.10 -6.04 -23.48
CA ALA A 46 16.87 -7.33 -22.87
C ALA A 46 16.58 -7.19 -21.37
N GLU A 47 17.38 -6.38 -20.65
CA GLU A 47 17.18 -6.12 -19.22
C GLU A 47 15.86 -5.37 -18.95
N MET A 48 15.56 -4.32 -19.72
CA MET A 48 14.27 -3.62 -19.60
C MET A 48 13.09 -4.54 -19.84
N ALA A 49 13.17 -5.41 -20.86
CA ALA A 49 12.13 -6.37 -21.17
C ALA A 49 11.95 -7.40 -20.04
N MET A 50 13.04 -7.88 -19.43
CA MET A 50 12.98 -8.76 -18.25
C MET A 50 12.35 -8.07 -17.03
N LEU A 51 12.78 -6.85 -16.71
CA LEU A 51 12.23 -6.06 -15.60
C LEU A 51 10.74 -5.76 -15.82
N SER A 52 10.35 -5.47 -17.07
CA SER A 52 8.96 -5.26 -17.47
C SER A 52 8.12 -6.51 -17.18
N GLU A 53 8.59 -7.70 -17.56
CA GLU A 53 7.86 -8.94 -17.28
C GLU A 53 7.71 -9.20 -15.77
N ASN A 54 8.77 -8.94 -15.00
CA ASN A 54 8.75 -9.10 -13.53
C ASN A 54 7.71 -8.21 -12.86
N LEU A 55 7.50 -6.98 -13.36
CA LEU A 55 6.47 -6.07 -12.83
C LEU A 55 5.04 -6.60 -13.03
N TRP A 56 4.79 -7.41 -14.07
CA TRP A 56 3.45 -7.94 -14.37
C TRP A 56 3.15 -9.30 -13.74
N ARG A 57 4.13 -10.19 -13.67
CA ARG A 57 3.85 -11.63 -13.45
C ARG A 57 4.06 -12.10 -12.02
N ASN A 58 4.98 -11.50 -11.29
CA ASN A 58 5.30 -11.94 -9.93
C ASN A 58 4.61 -11.05 -8.91
N PRO A 59 4.01 -11.60 -7.84
CA PRO A 59 3.59 -10.80 -6.70
C PRO A 59 4.85 -10.27 -6.00
N LEU A 60 5.40 -9.18 -6.54
CA LEU A 60 6.53 -8.49 -5.94
C LEU A 60 6.07 -7.85 -4.63
N THR A 61 6.91 -7.91 -3.61
CA THR A 61 6.74 -7.04 -2.44
C THR A 61 6.80 -5.58 -2.91
N ARG A 62 6.30 -4.65 -2.09
CA ARG A 62 6.26 -3.25 -2.50
C ARG A 62 7.67 -2.68 -2.67
N ALA A 63 8.62 -3.07 -1.81
CA ALA A 63 10.04 -2.73 -2.00
C ALA A 63 10.58 -3.26 -3.33
N GLN A 64 10.38 -4.55 -3.63
CA GLN A 64 10.83 -5.17 -4.88
C GLN A 64 10.22 -4.49 -6.11
N HIS A 65 8.96 -4.09 -6.05
CA HIS A 65 8.31 -3.32 -7.11
C HIS A 65 9.01 -1.98 -7.33
N PHE A 66 9.31 -1.21 -6.28
CA PHE A 66 10.02 0.07 -6.41
C PHE A 66 11.45 -0.12 -6.92
N ILE A 67 12.19 -1.11 -6.43
CA ILE A 67 13.56 -1.44 -6.88
C ILE A 67 13.55 -1.79 -8.38
N THR A 68 12.64 -2.67 -8.78
CA THR A 68 12.49 -3.10 -10.19
C THR A 68 12.17 -1.91 -11.08
N LEU A 69 11.26 -1.03 -10.64
CA LEU A 69 10.89 0.16 -11.40
C LEU A 69 12.03 1.19 -11.47
N ARG A 70 12.82 1.35 -10.39
CA ARG A 70 13.99 2.25 -10.38
C ARG A 70 14.97 1.82 -11.46
N LYS A 71 15.40 0.55 -11.43
CA LYS A 71 16.30 -0.05 -12.43
C LYS A 71 15.75 0.12 -13.84
N TRP A 72 14.47 -0.22 -14.05
CA TRP A 72 13.83 -0.07 -15.36
C TRP A 72 13.89 1.38 -15.86
N SER A 73 13.64 2.36 -14.98
CA SER A 73 13.69 3.78 -15.33
C SER A 73 15.12 4.28 -15.62
N GLU A 74 16.12 3.72 -14.95
CA GLU A 74 17.55 4.02 -15.19
C GLU A 74 17.96 3.53 -16.59
N HIS A 75 17.64 2.27 -16.95
CA HIS A 75 17.89 1.72 -18.29
C HIS A 75 17.17 2.53 -19.38
N TYR A 76 15.89 2.87 -19.17
CA TYR A 76 15.11 3.67 -20.12
C TYR A 76 15.73 5.05 -20.37
N GLN A 77 16.20 5.72 -19.31
CA GLN A 77 16.87 7.01 -19.43
C GLN A 77 18.25 6.91 -20.08
N ALA A 78 19.05 5.91 -19.72
CA ALA A 78 20.35 5.65 -20.34
C ALA A 78 20.19 5.47 -21.86
N LYS A 79 19.19 4.69 -22.28
CA LYS A 79 18.90 4.47 -23.69
C LYS A 79 18.47 5.74 -24.42
N ARG A 80 17.61 6.57 -23.82
CA ARG A 80 17.12 7.80 -24.46
C ARG A 80 18.14 8.92 -24.54
N THR A 81 19.03 9.03 -23.55
CA THR A 81 20.02 10.12 -23.49
C THR A 81 21.29 9.80 -24.26
N GLY A 82 21.47 8.57 -24.75
CA GLY A 82 22.72 8.08 -25.33
C GLY A 82 23.88 8.03 -24.33
N LYS A 83 23.65 8.42 -23.06
CA LYS A 83 24.62 8.35 -21.97
C LYS A 83 24.37 7.05 -21.20
N ILE A 84 24.98 5.96 -21.67
CA ILE A 84 25.15 4.77 -20.83
C ILE A 84 26.15 5.14 -19.74
N GLY A 85 25.65 5.64 -18.62
CA GLY A 85 26.49 5.94 -17.46
C GLY A 85 27.14 4.64 -16.94
N PRO A 86 28.38 4.70 -16.41
CA PRO A 86 29.15 3.52 -15.98
C PRO A 86 28.60 2.83 -14.71
N GLY A 87 27.35 3.09 -14.31
CA GLY A 87 26.70 2.53 -13.12
C GLY A 87 25.64 1.46 -13.39
N ALA A 88 25.29 1.18 -14.65
CA ALA A 88 24.14 0.33 -14.98
C ALA A 88 24.44 -1.19 -15.00
N THR A 89 25.70 -1.61 -15.08
CA THR A 89 26.08 -3.03 -15.07
C THR A 89 26.84 -3.36 -13.79
N GLY A 90 26.25 -4.17 -12.91
CA GLY A 90 26.76 -4.45 -11.59
C GLY A 90 28.10 -5.22 -11.54
N SER A 91 28.86 -4.93 -10.49
CA SER A 91 29.55 -5.92 -9.66
C SER A 91 30.65 -6.77 -10.32
N LYS A 92 31.88 -6.25 -10.34
CA LYS A 92 33.10 -6.88 -9.76
C LYS A 92 34.39 -6.09 -10.07
N ALA A 93 34.42 -5.29 -11.14
CA ALA A 93 35.63 -4.56 -11.55
C ALA A 93 35.83 -3.18 -10.87
N SER A 94 34.81 -2.64 -10.19
CA SER A 94 34.85 -1.27 -9.66
C SER A 94 35.49 -1.12 -8.27
N ALA A 95 35.74 -2.22 -7.55
CA ALA A 95 36.38 -2.15 -6.23
C ALA A 95 37.90 -1.87 -6.32
N GLU A 96 38.57 -2.39 -7.35
CA GLU A 96 40.03 -2.21 -7.51
C GLU A 96 40.45 -0.82 -8.01
N LYS A 97 39.64 -0.17 -8.84
CA LYS A 97 39.97 1.18 -9.35
C LYS A 97 39.76 2.30 -8.32
N LYS A 98 38.88 2.11 -7.33
CA LYS A 98 38.59 3.13 -6.31
C LYS A 98 39.65 3.18 -5.19
N ALA A 99 40.46 2.13 -5.03
CA ALA A 99 41.58 2.11 -4.10
C ALA A 99 42.83 2.85 -4.61
N LYS A 100 43.06 2.92 -5.93
CA LYS A 100 44.22 3.63 -6.51
C LYS A 100 44.02 5.13 -6.70
N ALA A 101 42.78 5.62 -6.80
CA ALA A 101 42.50 7.04 -7.02
C ALA A 101 42.59 7.90 -5.73
N LYS A 102 42.71 7.28 -4.54
CA LYS A 102 42.81 8.01 -3.26
C LYS A 102 44.25 8.31 -2.80
N ALA A 103 45.26 7.95 -3.61
CA ALA A 103 46.67 8.12 -3.28
C ALA A 103 47.39 9.25 -4.08
N GLN A 104 46.69 9.98 -4.95
CA GLN A 104 47.34 10.96 -5.85
C GLN A 104 46.65 12.33 -5.98
N ALA A 105 45.79 12.72 -5.03
CA ALA A 105 45.14 14.03 -5.06
C ALA A 105 45.51 14.86 -3.83
N SER A 106 46.77 15.29 -3.78
CA SER A 106 47.22 16.37 -2.91
C SER A 106 48.28 17.20 -3.63
N ASP A 107 47.90 17.88 -4.72
CA ASP A 107 48.45 19.20 -4.99
C ASP A 107 47.73 19.91 -6.14
N SER A 108 47.87 21.23 -6.14
CA SER A 108 47.40 22.19 -7.14
C SER A 108 45.97 22.73 -6.96
N PHE A 109 45.94 23.82 -6.20
CA PHE A 109 44.90 24.83 -6.18
C PHE A 109 45.24 25.88 -7.26
N THR A 110 44.45 25.95 -8.34
CA THR A 110 44.40 27.13 -9.20
C THR A 110 42.97 27.39 -9.66
N SER A 111 42.49 28.57 -9.30
CA SER A 111 41.23 29.16 -9.71
C SER A 111 41.24 29.41 -11.22
N ASN A 112 40.20 28.97 -11.95
CA ASN A 112 39.74 29.72 -13.10
C ASN A 112 38.24 29.52 -13.39
N ARG A 113 37.68 30.61 -13.90
CA ARG A 113 36.29 31.04 -13.83
C ARG A 113 35.48 30.56 -15.04
N ALA A 114 34.37 29.89 -14.74
CA ALA A 114 33.08 29.85 -15.42
C ALA A 114 33.03 29.94 -16.97
N ALA A 115 32.93 28.77 -17.61
CA ALA A 115 32.05 28.60 -18.77
C ALA A 115 30.74 27.96 -18.25
N ALA A 116 29.60 28.63 -18.49
CA ALA A 116 28.30 28.10 -18.11
C ALA A 116 28.06 26.75 -18.83
N PRO A 117 27.72 25.67 -18.10
CA PRO A 117 27.38 24.42 -18.75
C PRO A 117 26.12 24.63 -19.59
N ALA A 118 26.16 24.19 -20.85
CA ALA A 118 24.98 24.08 -21.69
C ALA A 118 23.88 23.38 -20.89
N ILE A 119 22.72 24.04 -20.77
CA ILE A 119 21.52 23.46 -20.17
C ILE A 119 21.17 22.25 -21.02
N VAL A 120 21.59 21.07 -20.57
CA VAL A 120 21.08 19.80 -21.09
C VAL A 120 19.61 19.80 -20.69
N GLU A 121 18.73 20.08 -21.65
CA GLU A 121 17.29 19.98 -21.46
C GLU A 121 16.99 18.61 -20.84
N GLU A 122 16.51 18.61 -19.60
CA GLU A 122 16.06 17.37 -18.98
C GLU A 122 14.98 16.77 -19.89
N PRO A 123 15.12 15.50 -20.32
CA PRO A 123 14.15 14.87 -21.20
C PRO A 123 12.78 14.98 -20.54
N SER A 124 11.83 15.61 -21.24
CA SER A 124 10.51 15.91 -20.69
C SER A 124 9.94 14.71 -19.93
N SER A 125 9.74 14.91 -18.62
CA SER A 125 9.33 13.87 -17.66
C SER A 125 8.04 13.15 -18.06
N THR A 126 7.23 13.80 -18.91
CA THR A 126 6.00 13.30 -19.51
C THR A 126 6.19 11.97 -20.27
N GLY A 127 7.32 11.78 -20.96
CA GLY A 127 7.56 10.56 -21.74
C GLY A 127 7.77 9.32 -20.87
N LEU A 128 8.58 9.45 -19.80
CA LEU A 128 8.83 8.35 -18.89
C LEU A 128 7.58 8.00 -18.07
N ASP A 129 6.87 9.01 -17.57
CA ASP A 129 5.66 8.81 -16.78
C ASP A 129 4.59 8.03 -17.56
N ALA A 130 4.40 8.39 -18.83
CA ALA A 130 3.45 7.71 -19.72
C ALA A 130 3.84 6.24 -19.97
N MET A 131 5.14 5.97 -20.17
CA MET A 131 5.63 4.60 -20.36
C MET A 131 5.44 3.75 -19.10
N VAL A 132 5.70 4.29 -17.91
CA VAL A 132 5.45 3.57 -16.65
C VAL A 132 3.95 3.38 -16.40
N ALA A 133 3.11 4.36 -16.73
CA ALA A 133 1.67 4.22 -16.64
C ALA A 133 1.16 3.07 -17.51
N ALA A 134 1.59 3.03 -18.78
CA ALA A 134 1.27 1.92 -19.69
C ALA A 134 1.83 0.59 -19.19
N LEU A 135 3.08 0.57 -18.73
CA LEU A 135 3.74 -0.63 -18.24
C LEU A 135 3.13 -1.18 -16.96
N THR A 136 2.52 -0.36 -16.09
CA THR A 136 1.96 -0.83 -14.81
C THR A 136 0.44 -0.90 -14.81
N GLY A 137 -0.23 -0.47 -15.88
CA GLY A 137 -1.68 -0.33 -15.94
C GLY A 137 -2.24 0.70 -14.97
N LYS A 138 -1.42 1.66 -14.52
CA LYS A 138 -1.79 2.69 -13.53
C LYS A 138 -2.09 4.02 -14.22
N SER A 139 -2.87 4.88 -13.56
CA SER A 139 -3.06 6.25 -14.02
C SER A 139 -1.73 7.02 -14.03
N LEU A 140 -1.63 8.05 -14.88
CA LEU A 140 -0.42 8.88 -15.00
C LEU A 140 0.01 9.50 -13.65
N ALA A 141 -0.95 9.96 -12.85
CA ALA A 141 -0.69 10.51 -11.51
C ALA A 141 -0.14 9.46 -10.54
N SER A 142 -0.61 8.21 -10.65
CA SER A 142 -0.12 7.09 -9.84
C SER A 142 1.28 6.66 -10.29
N ALA A 143 1.53 6.58 -11.60
CA ALA A 143 2.84 6.30 -12.17
C ALA A 143 3.89 7.32 -11.70
N ARG A 144 3.59 8.63 -11.79
CA ARG A 144 4.42 9.72 -11.25
C ARG A 144 4.78 9.54 -9.78
N ARG A 145 3.79 9.19 -8.96
CA ARG A 145 3.97 9.00 -7.52
C ARG A 145 4.91 7.82 -7.24
N VAL A 146 4.69 6.69 -7.91
CA VAL A 146 5.49 5.47 -7.74
C VAL A 146 6.92 5.68 -8.25
N LEU A 147 7.10 6.36 -9.40
CA LEU A 147 8.42 6.72 -9.91
C LEU A 147 9.18 7.65 -8.97
N ARG A 148 8.50 8.63 -8.37
CA ARG A 148 9.12 9.52 -7.37
C ARG A 148 9.68 8.70 -6.21
N ILE A 149 8.87 7.82 -5.62
CA ILE A 149 9.32 6.95 -4.52
C ILE A 149 10.50 6.10 -4.97
N ALA A 150 10.37 5.41 -6.11
CA ALA A 150 11.41 4.52 -6.63
C ALA A 150 12.76 5.23 -6.81
N ARG A 151 12.76 6.51 -7.19
CA ARG A 151 13.97 7.30 -7.41
C ARG A 151 14.55 7.96 -6.17
N SER A 152 13.70 8.26 -5.19
CA SER A 152 14.13 8.97 -3.98
C SER A 152 14.87 8.09 -2.98
N PHE A 153 14.75 6.77 -3.07
CA PHE A 153 15.30 5.84 -2.10
C PHE A 153 16.22 4.80 -2.76
N ASP A 154 17.29 4.44 -2.06
CA ASP A 154 18.14 3.32 -2.44
C ASP A 154 17.46 1.97 -2.12
N THR A 155 18.14 0.87 -2.43
CA THR A 155 17.60 -0.49 -2.24
C THR A 155 17.40 -0.81 -0.74
N GLU A 156 18.38 -0.49 0.10
CA GLU A 156 18.37 -0.80 1.53
C GLU A 156 17.28 0.02 2.25
N GLN A 157 17.14 1.29 1.88
CA GLN A 157 16.08 2.18 2.37
C GLN A 157 14.69 1.66 2.01
N LEU A 158 14.47 1.19 0.78
CA LEU A 158 13.18 0.64 0.36
C LEU A 158 12.83 -0.64 1.13
N GLU A 159 13.80 -1.51 1.39
CA GLU A 159 13.63 -2.73 2.18
C GLU A 159 13.33 -2.41 3.64
N ALA A 160 14.05 -1.46 4.26
CA ALA A 160 13.81 -1.01 5.62
C ALA A 160 12.39 -0.40 5.79
N LEU A 161 11.96 0.44 4.84
CA LEU A 161 10.60 1.03 4.85
C LEU A 161 9.50 -0.04 4.69
N GLU A 162 9.76 -1.12 3.96
CA GLU A 162 8.84 -2.24 3.84
C GLU A 162 8.77 -3.07 5.13
N GLN A 163 9.92 -3.37 5.74
CA GLN A 163 10.01 -4.09 7.01
C GLN A 163 9.26 -3.36 8.13
N MET A 164 9.37 -2.03 8.17
CA MET A 164 8.64 -1.16 9.11
C MET A 164 7.20 -0.88 8.69
N GLN A 165 6.71 -1.52 7.62
CA GLN A 165 5.34 -1.39 7.11
C GLN A 165 4.90 0.06 6.81
N VAL A 166 5.84 0.96 6.50
CA VAL A 166 5.57 2.37 6.22
C VAL A 166 4.61 2.51 5.05
N THR A 167 3.56 3.32 5.16
CA THR A 167 2.53 3.39 4.11
C THR A 167 3.06 4.06 2.83
N GLN A 168 2.46 3.76 1.67
CA GLN A 168 2.86 4.43 0.42
C GLN A 168 2.64 5.96 0.47
N GLY A 169 1.64 6.42 1.23
CA GLY A 169 1.40 7.85 1.46
C GLY A 169 2.59 8.51 2.17
N ASP A 170 3.08 7.85 3.22
CA ASP A 170 4.24 8.28 3.98
C ASP A 170 5.53 8.22 3.16
N MET A 171 5.76 7.14 2.40
CA MET A 171 6.89 7.08 1.47
C MET A 171 6.85 8.21 0.43
N THR A 172 5.65 8.56 -0.07
CA THR A 172 5.49 9.70 -0.99
C THR A 172 5.86 11.03 -0.32
N ARG A 173 5.56 11.16 0.97
CA ARG A 173 5.88 12.35 1.77
C ARG A 173 7.37 12.44 2.05
N LEU A 174 8.01 11.33 2.47
CA LEU A 174 9.45 11.22 2.61
C LEU A 174 10.19 11.54 1.30
N ALA A 175 9.66 11.07 0.16
CA ALA A 175 10.21 11.35 -1.17
C ALA A 175 10.12 12.82 -1.61
N LYS A 176 9.37 13.68 -0.88
CA LYS A 176 9.35 15.14 -1.13
C LYS A 176 10.51 15.88 -0.46
N ILE A 177 11.24 15.24 0.46
CA ILE A 177 12.41 15.83 1.11
C ILE A 177 13.52 15.94 0.06
N LYS A 178 13.85 17.18 -0.34
CA LYS A 178 14.84 17.45 -1.38
C LYS A 178 16.27 17.06 -0.96
N ASP A 179 16.60 17.31 0.29
CA ASP A 179 17.91 17.00 0.88
C ASP A 179 18.02 15.48 1.11
N GLU A 180 18.94 14.84 0.38
CA GLU A 180 19.13 13.38 0.42
C GLU A 180 19.68 12.91 1.76
N HIS A 181 20.52 13.71 2.42
CA HIS A 181 21.09 13.36 3.71
C HIS A 181 20.00 13.34 4.78
N LYS A 182 19.20 14.40 4.86
CA LYS A 182 18.06 14.47 5.79
C LYS A 182 17.05 13.37 5.53
N ARG A 183 16.78 13.08 4.24
CA ARG A 183 15.89 11.97 3.86
C ARG A 183 16.42 10.63 4.37
N GLY A 184 17.73 10.38 4.21
CA GLY A 184 18.40 9.19 4.74
C GLY A 184 18.36 9.09 6.26
N GLU A 185 18.61 10.20 6.97
CA GLU A 185 18.51 10.24 8.45
C GLU A 185 17.11 9.90 8.96
N VAL A 186 16.06 10.42 8.31
CA VAL A 186 14.67 10.08 8.65
C VAL A 186 14.42 8.59 8.44
N VAL A 187 14.86 8.01 7.33
CA VAL A 187 14.71 6.56 7.06
C VAL A 187 15.46 5.73 8.10
N ASN A 188 16.66 6.15 8.53
CA ASN A 188 17.42 5.46 9.56
C ASN A 188 16.72 5.47 10.92
N LEU A 189 16.10 6.59 11.31
CA LEU A 189 15.30 6.67 12.53
C LEU A 189 14.08 5.75 12.47
N ILE A 190 13.41 5.68 11.32
CA ILE A 190 12.28 4.76 11.11
C ILE A 190 12.75 3.31 11.19
N ALA A 191 13.87 2.97 10.56
CA ALA A 191 14.47 1.63 10.62
C ALA A 191 14.86 1.24 12.06
N ALA A 192 15.17 2.21 12.92
CA ALA A 192 15.42 2.01 14.35
C ALA A 192 14.12 1.86 15.19
N GLY A 193 12.94 1.86 14.57
CA GLY A 193 11.65 1.66 15.25
C GLY A 193 10.87 2.93 15.56
N MET A 194 11.33 4.10 15.12
CA MET A 194 10.60 5.36 15.35
C MET A 194 9.41 5.51 14.40
N GLU A 195 8.30 6.02 14.91
CA GLU A 195 7.15 6.37 14.08
C GLU A 195 7.50 7.48 13.06
N VAL A 196 6.86 7.43 11.89
CA VAL A 196 7.21 8.29 10.75
C VAL A 196 7.09 9.78 11.07
N GLU A 197 6.04 10.18 11.80
CA GLU A 197 5.80 11.57 12.18
C GLU A 197 6.88 12.10 13.12
N ASP A 198 7.28 11.30 14.12
CA ASP A 198 8.31 11.67 15.08
C ASP A 198 9.68 11.76 14.42
N ALA A 199 10.01 10.81 13.54
CA ALA A 199 11.25 10.84 12.76
C ALA A 199 11.33 12.09 11.87
N LEU A 200 10.24 12.43 11.19
CA LEU A 200 10.13 13.64 10.38
C LEU A 200 10.28 14.90 11.24
N LYS A 201 9.56 15.00 12.36
CA LYS A 201 9.61 16.16 13.25
C LYS A 201 11.00 16.34 13.87
N ARG A 202 11.69 15.24 14.21
CA ARG A 202 13.03 15.26 14.79
C ARG A 202 14.09 15.83 13.84
N ILE A 203 14.03 15.49 12.54
CA ILE A 203 15.04 15.94 11.55
C ILE A 203 14.64 17.24 10.85
N MET A 204 13.35 17.42 10.57
CA MET A 204 12.85 18.54 9.77
C MET A 204 12.25 19.68 10.61
N GLY A 205 11.92 19.43 11.89
CA GLY A 205 11.22 20.40 12.73
C GLY A 205 9.89 20.83 12.10
N GLU A 206 9.65 22.14 12.07
CA GLU A 206 8.45 22.74 11.47
C GLU A 206 8.42 22.64 9.93
N ALA A 207 9.56 22.39 9.28
CA ALA A 207 9.65 22.24 7.83
C ALA A 207 9.24 20.84 7.34
N ALA A 208 8.72 19.98 8.23
CA ALA A 208 8.27 18.64 7.86
C ALA A 208 7.15 18.74 6.81
N PRO A 209 7.23 18.00 5.69
CA PRO A 209 6.16 18.00 4.70
C PRO A 209 4.86 17.55 5.36
N THR A 210 3.71 18.12 4.99
CA THR A 210 2.41 17.72 5.55
C THR A 210 1.89 16.44 4.89
N PRO A 211 1.10 15.62 5.62
CA PRO A 211 0.37 14.49 5.03
C PRO A 211 -0.50 14.97 3.85
N ALA A 212 -0.46 14.26 2.72
CA ALA A 212 -1.17 14.66 1.50
C ALA A 212 -2.70 14.76 1.68
N ASP A 213 -3.22 14.06 2.68
CA ASP A 213 -4.64 13.99 3.02
C ASP A 213 -5.09 15.09 3.99
N GLY A 214 -4.19 16.02 4.36
CA GLY A 214 -4.46 17.14 5.27
C GLY A 214 -4.76 16.73 6.73
N LYS A 215 -4.88 15.44 7.00
CA LYS A 215 -5.11 14.86 8.32
C LYS A 215 -4.19 13.65 8.44
N SER A 216 -3.32 13.62 9.46
CA SER A 216 -2.55 12.42 9.75
C SER A 216 -3.53 11.28 10.03
N ARG A 217 -3.08 10.02 9.88
CA ARG A 217 -3.89 8.87 10.27
C ARG A 217 -4.38 9.01 11.71
N GLU A 218 -3.52 9.48 12.61
CA GLU A 218 -3.88 9.84 13.98
C GLU A 218 -4.88 10.99 14.04
N THR A 219 -4.83 12.00 13.16
CA THR A 219 -5.86 13.05 13.18
C THR A 219 -7.21 12.53 12.72
N ARG A 220 -7.27 11.58 11.77
CA ARG A 220 -8.53 10.94 11.34
C ARG A 220 -9.06 9.98 12.41
N GLU A 221 -8.18 9.19 13.01
CA GLU A 221 -8.53 8.30 14.13
C GLU A 221 -8.91 9.12 15.36
N ALA A 222 -8.23 10.23 15.65
CA ALA A 222 -8.54 11.15 16.74
C ALA A 222 -9.76 12.03 16.47
N GLU A 223 -10.09 12.41 15.23
CA GLU A 223 -11.34 13.09 14.92
C GLU A 223 -12.54 12.14 14.96
N ALA A 224 -12.37 10.91 14.48
CA ALA A 224 -13.38 9.87 14.67
C ALA A 224 -13.56 9.57 16.17
N ALA A 225 -12.46 9.50 16.92
CA ALA A 225 -12.50 9.35 18.36
C ALA A 225 -13.06 10.59 19.06
N LYS A 226 -12.80 11.81 18.59
CA LYS A 226 -13.35 13.07 19.17
C LYS A 226 -14.84 13.23 18.90
N ALA A 227 -15.31 12.81 17.72
CA ALA A 227 -16.73 12.76 17.40
C ALA A 227 -17.51 11.77 18.30
N ASP A 228 -16.81 10.81 18.90
CA ASP A 228 -17.35 9.91 19.92
C ASP A 228 -16.98 10.32 21.36
N ALA A 229 -15.87 11.04 21.59
CA ALA A 229 -15.42 11.45 22.92
C ALA A 229 -16.39 12.43 23.59
N GLY A 230 -17.10 13.24 22.80
CA GLY A 230 -18.20 14.08 23.32
C GLY A 230 -19.38 13.26 23.85
N LYS A 231 -19.53 11.99 23.43
CA LYS A 231 -20.57 11.06 23.90
C LYS A 231 -20.10 10.12 25.00
N ASP A 232 -18.78 9.97 25.17
CA ASP A 232 -18.18 9.15 26.23
C ASP A 232 -18.20 9.83 27.60
N SER A 233 -18.51 11.14 27.65
CA SER A 233 -18.66 11.88 28.92
C SER A 233 -19.98 11.59 29.65
N LEU A 234 -20.99 11.05 28.96
CA LEU A 234 -22.28 10.70 29.55
C LEU A 234 -22.16 9.39 30.33
N ASP A 235 -22.82 9.26 31.48
CA ASP A 235 -22.96 7.95 32.11
C ASP A 235 -23.82 6.99 31.25
N ASP A 236 -23.85 5.70 31.59
CA ASP A 236 -24.60 4.68 30.84
C ASP A 236 -26.10 5.00 30.74
N GLU A 237 -26.69 5.59 31.77
CA GLU A 237 -28.11 5.92 31.81
C GLU A 237 -28.45 7.13 30.95
N ALA A 238 -27.66 8.19 31.06
CA ALA A 238 -27.80 9.41 30.29
C ALA A 238 -27.63 9.13 28.79
N TRP A 239 -26.59 8.37 28.42
CA TRP A 239 -26.37 7.95 27.04
C TRP A 239 -27.52 7.10 26.50
N PHE A 240 -28.01 6.13 27.28
CA PHE A 240 -29.13 5.30 26.85
C PHE A 240 -30.40 6.13 26.66
N THR A 241 -30.67 7.06 27.57
CA THR A 241 -31.84 7.94 27.49
C THR A 241 -31.76 8.83 26.26
N GLU A 242 -30.62 9.49 26.02
CA GLU A 242 -30.42 10.41 24.90
C GLU A 242 -30.50 9.71 23.55
N PHE A 243 -29.78 8.59 23.37
CA PHE A 243 -29.66 7.97 22.04
C PHE A 243 -30.64 6.83 21.78
N CYS A 244 -31.16 6.18 22.83
CA CYS A 244 -31.95 4.95 22.72
C CYS A 244 -33.36 5.06 23.34
N GLY A 245 -33.66 6.13 24.09
CA GLY A 245 -34.92 6.29 24.83
C GLY A 245 -36.17 6.20 23.96
N GLN A 246 -36.16 6.84 22.78
CA GLN A 246 -37.30 6.78 21.85
C GLN A 246 -37.60 5.35 21.40
N LYS A 247 -36.56 4.54 21.13
CA LYS A 247 -36.74 3.13 20.72
C LYS A 247 -37.19 2.28 21.90
N ALA A 248 -36.62 2.50 23.08
CA ALA A 248 -37.00 1.79 24.29
C ALA A 248 -38.48 1.97 24.62
N ALA A 249 -39.02 3.17 24.46
CA ALA A 249 -40.44 3.47 24.66
C ALA A 249 -41.39 2.71 23.71
N MET A 250 -40.90 2.23 22.57
CA MET A 250 -41.69 1.42 21.62
C MET A 250 -41.74 -0.07 22.00
N LEU A 251 -40.95 -0.52 22.98
CA LEU A 251 -40.86 -1.91 23.42
C LEU A 251 -41.72 -2.13 24.66
N LYS A 252 -42.41 -3.28 24.75
CA LYS A 252 -43.18 -3.61 25.96
C LYS A 252 -42.29 -4.05 27.11
N ASN A 253 -41.09 -4.56 26.80
CA ASN A 253 -40.08 -4.93 27.78
C ASN A 253 -38.72 -4.34 27.36
N PRO A 254 -38.43 -3.09 27.75
CA PRO A 254 -37.20 -2.41 27.35
C PRO A 254 -35.94 -2.91 28.08
N ALA A 255 -36.06 -3.73 29.14
CA ALA A 255 -34.92 -4.11 29.97
C ALA A 255 -33.84 -4.89 29.19
N LYS A 256 -34.24 -5.87 28.36
CA LYS A 256 -33.31 -6.62 27.49
C LYS A 256 -32.63 -5.69 26.48
N TYR A 257 -33.42 -4.83 25.81
CA TYR A 257 -32.88 -3.83 24.87
C TYR A 257 -31.88 -2.87 25.51
N LYS A 258 -32.15 -2.43 26.75
CA LYS A 258 -31.23 -1.59 27.51
C LYS A 258 -29.91 -2.30 27.80
N ALA A 259 -29.96 -3.53 28.31
CA ALA A 259 -28.75 -4.32 28.57
C ALA A 259 -27.89 -4.47 27.30
N ASP A 260 -28.52 -4.80 26.16
CA ASP A 260 -27.81 -5.00 24.90
C ASP A 260 -27.29 -3.68 24.30
N ALA A 261 -28.02 -2.56 24.45
CA ALA A 261 -27.57 -1.24 24.01
C ALA A 261 -26.36 -0.76 24.84
N ILE A 262 -26.35 -1.00 26.15
CA ILE A 262 -25.19 -0.69 27.00
C ILE A 262 -24.01 -1.59 26.67
N LEU A 263 -24.23 -2.89 26.44
CA LEU A 263 -23.18 -3.78 25.96
C LEU A 263 -22.63 -3.31 24.60
N PHE A 264 -23.51 -2.87 23.71
CA PHE A 264 -23.10 -2.25 22.45
C PHE A 264 -22.20 -1.04 22.71
N ARG A 265 -22.56 -0.15 23.64
CA ARG A 265 -21.72 1.01 23.98
C ARG A 265 -20.34 0.59 24.51
N LYS A 266 -20.30 -0.31 25.48
CA LYS A 266 -19.05 -0.78 26.12
C LYS A 266 -18.10 -1.45 25.15
N LEU A 267 -18.63 -2.07 24.09
CA LEU A 267 -17.84 -2.70 23.04
C LEU A 267 -17.55 -1.79 21.84
N ALA A 268 -17.88 -0.49 21.88
CA ALA A 268 -17.77 0.40 20.73
C ALA A 268 -16.34 0.47 20.17
N GLN A 269 -15.33 0.71 21.02
CA GLN A 269 -13.93 0.77 20.59
C GLN A 269 -13.44 -0.56 20.03
N ILE A 270 -13.70 -1.68 20.72
CA ILE A 270 -13.31 -3.02 20.27
C ILE A 270 -13.95 -3.35 18.92
N ARG A 271 -15.25 -3.04 18.75
CA ARG A 271 -15.94 -3.22 17.47
C ARG A 271 -15.38 -2.32 16.39
N GLN A 272 -15.03 -1.07 16.68
CA GLN A 272 -14.48 -0.16 15.69
C GLN A 272 -13.12 -0.64 15.19
N THR A 273 -12.25 -1.10 16.10
CA THR A 273 -10.97 -1.73 15.76
C THR A 273 -11.19 -3.00 14.94
N PHE A 274 -12.08 -3.89 15.39
CA PHE A 274 -12.42 -5.11 14.66
C PHE A 274 -12.95 -4.80 13.27
N ARG A 275 -13.88 -3.86 13.12
CA ARG A 275 -14.45 -3.42 11.84
C ARG A 275 -13.36 -2.91 10.91
N THR A 276 -12.46 -2.06 11.42
CA THR A 276 -11.36 -1.48 10.63
C THR A 276 -10.43 -2.57 10.09
N ASN A 277 -10.03 -3.50 10.94
CA ASN A 277 -9.09 -4.57 10.60
C ASN A 277 -9.71 -5.67 9.73
N SER A 278 -10.99 -5.98 9.95
CA SER A 278 -11.70 -7.07 9.27
C SER A 278 -12.32 -6.65 7.92
N LYS A 279 -12.56 -5.36 7.68
CA LYS A 279 -13.27 -4.88 6.47
C LYS A 279 -12.65 -5.39 5.17
N LYS A 280 -11.31 -5.34 5.04
CA LYS A 280 -10.62 -5.79 3.81
C LYS A 280 -10.66 -7.32 3.67
N PRO A 281 -10.27 -8.13 4.68
CA PRO A 281 -10.42 -9.59 4.62
C PRO A 281 -11.83 -10.07 4.32
N LEU A 282 -12.85 -9.52 5.00
CA LEU A 282 -14.26 -9.89 4.80
C LEU A 282 -14.72 -9.60 3.37
N LYS A 283 -14.33 -8.45 2.80
CA LYS A 283 -14.64 -8.09 1.42
C LYS A 283 -13.98 -9.02 0.41
N VAL A 284 -12.74 -9.44 0.66
CA VAL A 284 -12.02 -10.40 -0.21
C VAL A 284 -12.70 -11.76 -0.16
N ALA A 285 -13.00 -12.28 1.02
CA ALA A 285 -13.70 -13.56 1.19
C ALA A 285 -15.06 -13.57 0.47
N LYS A 286 -15.86 -12.51 0.65
CA LYS A 286 -17.16 -12.36 -0.01
C LYS A 286 -17.04 -12.28 -1.54
N LYS A 287 -16.06 -11.54 -2.06
CA LYS A 287 -15.79 -11.47 -3.52
C LYS A 287 -15.35 -12.81 -4.10
N ALA A 288 -14.68 -13.64 -3.30
CA ALA A 288 -14.32 -15.00 -3.69
C ALA A 288 -15.50 -15.99 -3.63
N GLY A 289 -16.71 -15.52 -3.31
CA GLY A 289 -17.89 -16.37 -3.17
C GLY A 289 -17.88 -17.22 -1.89
N ALA A 290 -17.01 -16.92 -0.92
CA ALA A 290 -17.02 -17.63 0.35
C ALA A 290 -18.36 -17.36 1.07
N ALA A 291 -19.01 -18.42 1.50
CA ALA A 291 -20.21 -18.39 2.32
C ALA A 291 -20.04 -19.40 3.45
N GLY A 292 -20.35 -18.99 4.68
CA GLY A 292 -20.20 -19.86 5.83
C GLY A 292 -20.59 -19.17 7.13
N PRO A 293 -20.91 -19.94 8.19
CA PRO A 293 -21.40 -19.41 9.45
C PRO A 293 -20.40 -18.45 10.11
N PHE A 294 -19.09 -18.73 10.00
CA PHE A 294 -18.07 -17.84 10.55
C PHE A 294 -18.03 -16.48 9.83
N LEU A 295 -18.13 -16.46 8.49
CA LEU A 295 -18.13 -15.22 7.72
C LEU A 295 -19.36 -14.37 8.05
N GLU A 296 -20.53 -15.01 8.22
CA GLU A 296 -21.77 -14.34 8.64
C GLU A 296 -21.65 -13.74 10.04
N LEU A 297 -21.06 -14.47 11.00
CA LEU A 297 -20.82 -13.95 12.36
C LEU A 297 -19.84 -12.77 12.36
N ALA A 298 -18.69 -12.92 11.71
CA ALA A 298 -17.67 -11.86 11.63
C ALA A 298 -18.22 -10.62 10.90
N SER A 299 -18.94 -10.81 9.79
CA SER A 299 -19.62 -9.73 9.09
C SER A 299 -20.70 -9.09 9.97
N GLY A 300 -21.44 -9.89 10.74
CA GLY A 300 -22.46 -9.41 11.68
C GLY A 300 -21.88 -8.47 12.73
N VAL A 301 -20.79 -8.87 13.38
CA VAL A 301 -20.08 -8.05 14.39
C VAL A 301 -19.52 -6.77 13.76
N ALA A 302 -18.92 -6.85 12.57
CA ALA A 302 -18.33 -5.70 11.89
C ALA A 302 -19.36 -4.70 11.34
N SER A 303 -20.59 -5.14 11.06
CA SER A 303 -21.64 -4.34 10.41
C SER A 303 -22.80 -3.96 11.31
N VAL A 304 -22.81 -4.43 12.56
CA VAL A 304 -23.86 -4.12 13.54
C VAL A 304 -24.03 -2.61 13.66
N SER A 305 -25.26 -2.12 13.46
CA SER A 305 -25.58 -0.70 13.49
C SER A 305 -25.96 -0.25 14.90
N HIS A 306 -26.03 1.07 15.10
CA HIS A 306 -26.29 1.67 16.42
C HIS A 306 -27.68 1.25 16.96
N PRO A 307 -27.86 1.00 18.27
CA PRO A 307 -29.14 0.54 18.84
C PRO A 307 -30.36 1.39 18.47
N LYS A 308 -30.18 2.71 18.34
CA LYS A 308 -31.19 3.65 17.82
C LYS A 308 -31.81 3.25 16.47
N GLU A 309 -31.06 2.53 15.63
CA GLU A 309 -31.48 2.07 14.30
C GLU A 309 -32.11 0.67 14.33
N TRP A 310 -31.99 -0.06 15.43
CA TRP A 310 -32.58 -1.39 15.56
C TRP A 310 -34.11 -1.32 15.39
N LEU A 311 -34.69 -2.38 14.85
CA LEU A 311 -36.09 -2.39 14.47
C LEU A 311 -36.93 -3.06 15.56
N VAL A 312 -38.13 -2.55 15.82
CA VAL A 312 -39.08 -3.26 16.67
C VAL A 312 -39.51 -4.55 15.95
N CYS A 313 -39.51 -5.68 16.65
CA CYS A 313 -39.84 -6.96 16.04
C CYS A 313 -41.32 -6.97 15.61
N LYS A 314 -41.57 -7.06 14.30
CA LYS A 314 -42.92 -7.03 13.73
C LYS A 314 -43.82 -8.19 14.19
N LYS A 315 -43.25 -9.37 14.47
CA LYS A 315 -44.00 -10.56 14.86
C LYS A 315 -44.58 -10.46 16.27
N CYS A 316 -43.76 -10.05 17.25
CA CYS A 316 -44.22 -9.89 18.64
C CYS A 316 -44.61 -8.45 18.99
N LYS A 317 -44.50 -7.51 18.04
CA LYS A 317 -44.78 -6.08 18.24
C LYS A 317 -44.08 -5.50 19.49
N GLY A 318 -42.79 -5.77 19.63
CA GLY A 318 -42.01 -5.27 20.78
C GLY A 318 -42.19 -6.04 22.09
N ALA A 319 -43.04 -7.08 22.13
CA ALA A 319 -43.34 -7.80 23.38
C ALA A 319 -42.26 -8.78 23.84
N GLY A 320 -41.39 -9.24 22.93
CA GLY A 320 -40.48 -10.36 23.19
C GLY A 320 -41.19 -11.72 23.30
N MET A 321 -42.52 -11.77 23.43
CA MET A 321 -43.29 -13.01 23.54
C MET A 321 -44.31 -13.17 22.41
N THR A 322 -44.63 -14.41 22.07
CA THR A 322 -45.69 -14.76 21.12
C THR A 322 -46.37 -16.04 21.61
N ARG A 323 -47.69 -15.99 21.86
CA ARG A 323 -48.49 -17.11 22.38
C ARG A 323 -47.91 -17.74 23.66
N GLY A 324 -47.48 -16.90 24.62
CA GLY A 324 -46.93 -17.35 25.91
C GLY A 324 -45.52 -17.95 25.85
N SER A 325 -44.86 -17.94 24.69
CA SER A 325 -43.47 -18.38 24.53
C SER A 325 -42.58 -17.26 24.03
N GLU A 326 -41.26 -17.38 24.20
CA GLU A 326 -40.31 -16.41 23.64
C GLU A 326 -40.44 -16.32 22.11
N CYS A 327 -40.48 -15.09 21.60
CA CYS A 327 -40.57 -14.86 20.17
C CYS A 327 -39.28 -15.31 19.49
N LYS A 328 -39.34 -16.41 18.73
CA LYS A 328 -38.20 -17.01 18.01
C LYS A 328 -37.51 -16.05 17.03
N ASN A 329 -38.21 -14.99 16.58
CA ASN A 329 -37.68 -14.05 15.60
C ASN A 329 -36.72 -13.01 16.21
N CYS A 330 -36.95 -12.63 17.46
CA CYS A 330 -36.12 -11.67 18.19
C CYS A 330 -35.49 -12.28 19.45
N GLN A 331 -35.58 -13.61 19.61
CA GLN A 331 -35.05 -14.36 20.75
C GLN A 331 -35.47 -13.74 22.09
N GLY A 332 -36.73 -13.33 22.20
CA GLY A 332 -37.23 -12.73 23.44
C GLY A 332 -36.90 -11.25 23.66
N GLY A 333 -36.07 -10.62 22.83
CA GLY A 333 -35.64 -9.23 23.03
C GLY A 333 -36.68 -8.17 22.64
N GLY A 334 -37.63 -8.51 21.76
CA GLY A 334 -38.64 -7.57 21.27
C GLY A 334 -38.17 -6.66 20.11
N TYR A 335 -36.89 -6.70 19.76
CA TYR A 335 -36.29 -5.90 18.67
C TYR A 335 -35.44 -6.79 17.73
N LEU A 336 -35.00 -6.24 16.60
CA LEU A 336 -34.13 -6.88 15.63
C LEU A 336 -32.92 -5.98 15.40
N VAL A 337 -31.74 -6.57 15.57
CA VAL A 337 -30.47 -5.91 15.30
C VAL A 337 -30.36 -5.63 13.80
N THR A 338 -30.05 -4.39 13.45
CA THR A 338 -29.80 -3.96 12.08
C THR A 338 -28.32 -3.96 11.77
N HIS A 339 -27.99 -4.21 10.51
CA HIS A 339 -26.63 -4.15 10.00
C HIS A 339 -26.56 -3.05 8.95
N GLN A 340 -25.52 -2.21 9.01
CA GLN A 340 -25.20 -1.30 7.90
C GLN A 340 -24.96 -2.15 6.64
N GLU A 341 -25.40 -1.66 5.47
CA GLU A 341 -25.33 -2.42 4.22
C GLU A 341 -24.00 -3.17 4.09
N ARG A 342 -24.10 -4.48 3.91
CA ARG A 342 -22.94 -5.37 3.76
C ARG A 342 -22.25 -5.01 2.43
N HIS A 343 -21.26 -4.12 2.46
CA HIS A 343 -20.44 -3.78 1.30
C HIS A 343 -19.61 -4.94 0.74
#